data_AF-A0A9E6CK17-F1
#
_entry.id   AF-A0A9E6CK17-F1
#
_cell.length_a   1.000
_cell.length_b   1.000
_cell.length_c   1.000
_cell.angle_alpha   90.00
_cell.angle_beta   90.00
_cell.angle_gamma   90.00
#
_symmetry.space_group_name_H-M   'P 1'
#
loop_
_entity.id
_entity.type
_entity.pdbx_description
1 polymer ?
#
loop_
_entity_poly.entity_id
_entity_poly.type
_entity_poly.pdbx_seq_one_letter_code
_entity_poly.pdbx_strand_id
1 'polypeptide(L)'
;MKFKEYKKIEGIIEVVTGLHIGGSTNTIEIGGKDNPVIKHPITKEPYIPGSSLKGKMRSLLEWKLGKVDTDPESKKFGEVHQCSEPNCPICLLFGSTAENSKVGPTRLIFRDAVLSKEYKDKMKQKIETWSPENVSEEKY
;
A
#
# COMPACT_ATOMS: atom_id res chain seq x y z
N MET A 1 -25.72 8.32 -6.87
CA MET A 1 -24.66 7.67 -7.69
C MET A 1 -25.25 6.40 -8.28
N LYS A 2 -25.10 6.16 -9.60
CA LYS A 2 -25.57 4.92 -10.25
C LYS A 2 -24.34 4.08 -10.62
N PHE A 3 -24.29 2.84 -10.16
CA PHE A 3 -23.29 1.88 -10.61
C PHE A 3 -23.43 1.69 -12.12
N LYS A 4 -22.32 1.82 -12.86
CA LYS A 4 -22.29 1.62 -14.31
C LYS A 4 -21.62 0.30 -14.65
N GLU A 5 -20.35 0.17 -14.26
CA GLU A 5 -19.50 -0.98 -14.53
C GLU A 5 -18.39 -1.06 -13.47
N TYR A 6 -17.76 -2.22 -13.35
CA TYR A 6 -16.49 -2.37 -12.63
C TYR A 6 -15.42 -2.83 -13.61
N LYS A 7 -14.22 -2.25 -13.53
CA LYS A 7 -13.06 -2.67 -14.31
C LYS A 7 -12.00 -3.22 -13.38
N LYS A 8 -11.44 -4.36 -13.74
CA LYS A 8 -10.36 -5.01 -13.01
C LYS A 8 -9.05 -4.75 -13.75
N ILE A 9 -8.05 -4.24 -13.02
CA ILE A 9 -6.69 -4.08 -13.50
C ILE A 9 -5.84 -5.06 -12.70
N GLU A 10 -5.12 -5.92 -13.41
CA GLU A 10 -4.26 -6.95 -12.83
C GLU A 10 -2.86 -6.85 -13.42
N GLY A 11 -1.87 -7.27 -12.66
CA GLY A 11 -0.49 -7.25 -13.07
C GLY A 11 0.43 -7.80 -11.98
N ILE A 12 1.71 -7.88 -12.31
CA ILE A 12 2.77 -8.31 -11.40
C ILE A 12 3.61 -7.09 -11.04
N ILE A 13 3.86 -6.90 -9.74
CA ILE A 13 4.80 -5.89 -9.25
C ILE A 13 6.16 -6.57 -9.13
N GLU A 14 7.12 -6.13 -9.93
CA GLU A 14 8.51 -6.56 -9.82
C GLU A 14 9.27 -5.68 -8.83
N VAL A 15 9.90 -6.32 -7.85
CA VAL A 15 10.75 -5.65 -6.86
C VAL A 15 12.17 -5.62 -7.42
N VAL A 16 12.55 -4.50 -8.03
CA VAL A 16 13.87 -4.31 -8.69
C VAL A 16 15.00 -4.11 -7.67
N THR A 17 14.69 -3.49 -6.53
CA THR A 17 15.60 -3.28 -5.40
C THR A 17 14.90 -3.72 -4.12
N GLY A 18 15.66 -4.06 -3.06
CA GLY A 18 15.07 -4.50 -1.79
C GLY A 18 13.92 -3.58 -1.31
N LEU A 19 12.79 -4.19 -0.96
CA LEU A 19 11.58 -3.50 -0.55
C LEU A 19 11.27 -3.78 0.91
N HIS A 20 11.24 -2.73 1.73
CA HIS A 20 10.82 -2.80 3.12
C HIS A 20 9.48 -2.10 3.31
N ILE A 21 8.51 -2.84 3.87
CA ILE A 21 7.24 -2.29 4.35
C ILE A 21 7.10 -2.76 5.80
N GLY A 22 7.30 -1.83 6.73
CA GLY A 22 7.24 -2.12 8.16
C GLY A 22 5.84 -2.55 8.62
N GLY A 23 5.79 -3.53 9.52
CA GLY A 23 4.60 -3.87 10.28
C GLY A 23 4.58 -3.22 11.68
N SER A 24 3.45 -3.29 12.37
CA SER A 24 3.36 -2.90 13.79
C SER A 24 4.09 -3.89 14.69
N THR A 25 4.95 -3.41 15.58
CA THR A 25 5.67 -4.18 16.61
C THR A 25 4.79 -4.55 17.80
N ASN A 26 3.59 -5.08 17.57
CA ASN A 26 2.67 -5.42 18.67
C ASN A 26 2.97 -6.77 19.34
N THR A 27 3.87 -7.57 18.76
CA THR A 27 4.45 -8.74 19.41
C THR A 27 5.87 -8.41 19.81
N ILE A 28 6.05 -8.04 21.09
CA ILE A 28 7.36 -8.01 21.74
C ILE A 28 7.83 -9.46 21.82
N GLU A 29 8.37 -9.99 20.74
CA GLU A 29 9.14 -11.23 20.79
C GLU A 29 10.47 -10.90 21.46
N ILE A 30 10.77 -11.54 22.58
CA ILE A 30 12.05 -11.39 23.27
C ILE A 30 13.13 -11.87 22.30
N GLY A 31 13.99 -10.96 21.83
CA GLY A 31 14.99 -11.24 20.78
C GLY A 31 14.47 -11.07 19.34
N GLY A 32 13.31 -10.45 19.14
CA GLY A 32 12.78 -10.09 17.82
C GLY A 32 13.64 -9.05 17.10
N LYS A 33 13.61 -9.07 15.75
CA LYS A 33 14.36 -8.11 14.91
C LYS A 33 13.79 -6.71 15.03
N ASP A 34 14.67 -5.71 15.05
CA ASP A 34 14.29 -4.31 14.90
C ASP A 34 13.69 -4.09 13.50
N ASN A 35 12.48 -3.54 13.44
CA ASN A 35 11.77 -3.15 12.22
C ASN A 35 11.38 -4.30 11.24
N PRO A 36 10.49 -5.22 11.64
CA PRO A 36 10.10 -6.36 10.82
C PRO A 36 9.30 -5.95 9.58
N VAL A 37 9.53 -6.66 8.46
CA VAL A 37 8.71 -6.58 7.25
C VAL A 37 7.33 -7.20 7.55
N ILE A 38 6.26 -6.56 7.08
CA ILE A 38 4.90 -7.06 7.23
C ILE A 38 4.73 -8.41 6.51
N LYS A 39 4.17 -9.39 7.22
CA LYS A 39 3.94 -10.75 6.73
C LYS A 39 2.48 -11.13 6.89
N HIS A 40 1.99 -11.99 6.00
CA HIS A 40 0.65 -12.55 6.13
C HIS A 40 0.61 -13.47 7.36
N PRO A 41 -0.36 -13.34 8.28
CA PRO A 41 -0.34 -14.03 9.57
C PRO A 41 -0.36 -15.56 9.46
N ILE A 42 -1.04 -16.08 8.43
CA ILE A 42 -1.18 -17.52 8.14
C ILE A 42 0.01 -18.06 7.34
N THR A 43 0.27 -17.54 6.14
CA THR A 43 1.32 -18.08 5.24
C THR A 43 2.73 -17.66 5.60
N LYS A 44 2.89 -16.65 6.47
CA LYS A 44 4.17 -16.00 6.83
C LYS A 44 4.91 -15.37 5.65
N GLU A 45 4.29 -15.29 4.48
CA GLU A 45 4.86 -14.65 3.28
C GLU A 45 4.82 -13.11 3.43
N PRO A 46 5.87 -12.38 3.03
CA PRO A 46 5.79 -10.93 2.90
C PRO A 46 4.81 -10.55 1.79
N TYR A 47 4.17 -9.40 1.93
CA TYR A 47 3.22 -8.87 0.94
C TYR A 47 3.24 -7.35 0.92
N ILE A 48 2.70 -6.76 -0.15
CA ILE A 48 2.47 -5.31 -0.23
C ILE A 48 1.00 -5.06 0.12
N PRO A 49 0.70 -4.36 1.23
CA PRO A 49 -0.68 -4.02 1.57
C PRO A 49 -1.32 -3.12 0.53
N GLY A 50 -2.59 -3.38 0.22
CA GLY A 50 -3.39 -2.55 -0.68
C GLY A 50 -3.51 -1.11 -0.18
N SER A 51 -3.51 -0.90 1.14
CA SER A 51 -3.47 0.42 1.75
C SER A 51 -2.16 1.16 1.48
N SER A 52 -1.01 0.48 1.55
CA SER A 52 0.31 1.06 1.24
C SER A 52 0.40 1.47 -0.23
N LEU A 53 -0.05 0.61 -1.14
CA LEU A 53 -0.08 0.93 -2.57
C LEU A 53 -1.03 2.10 -2.86
N LYS A 54 -2.25 2.06 -2.30
CA LYS A 54 -3.24 3.14 -2.40
C LYS A 54 -2.67 4.47 -1.92
N GLY A 55 -2.06 4.47 -0.74
CA GLY A 55 -1.51 5.67 -0.09
C GLY A 55 -0.38 6.29 -0.90
N LYS A 56 0.56 5.47 -1.40
CA LYS A 56 1.67 5.97 -2.23
C LYS A 56 1.18 6.56 -3.53
N MET A 57 0.24 5.89 -4.23
CA MET A 57 -0.35 6.41 -5.47
C MET A 57 -1.12 7.70 -5.23
N ARG A 58 -1.90 7.78 -4.15
CA ARG A 58 -2.62 9.00 -3.75
C ARG A 58 -1.66 10.15 -3.52
N SER A 59 -0.65 9.96 -2.68
CA SER A 59 0.33 10.99 -2.31
C SER A 59 1.05 11.51 -3.57
N LEU A 60 1.52 10.62 -4.45
CA LEU A 60 2.17 11.04 -5.70
C LEU A 60 1.23 11.86 -6.61
N LEU A 61 -0.05 11.51 -6.67
CA LEU A 61 -1.03 12.27 -7.45
C LEU A 61 -1.33 13.64 -6.82
N GLU A 62 -1.42 13.72 -5.50
CA GLU A 62 -1.59 14.99 -4.77
C GLU A 62 -0.42 15.94 -5.06
N TRP A 63 0.82 15.45 -4.99
CA TRP A 63 2.02 16.21 -5.34
C TRP A 63 1.99 16.65 -6.80
N LYS A 64 1.69 15.73 -7.72
CA LYS A 64 1.65 16.01 -9.16
C LYS A 64 0.62 17.11 -9.51
N LEU A 65 -0.49 17.17 -8.79
CA LEU A 65 -1.55 18.15 -9.02
C LEU A 65 -1.41 19.42 -8.17
N GLY A 66 -0.33 19.57 -7.39
CA GLY A 66 -0.13 20.74 -6.53
C GLY A 66 -1.19 20.87 -5.44
N LYS A 67 -1.72 19.74 -4.96
CA LYS A 67 -2.80 19.67 -3.96
C LYS A 67 -2.29 19.31 -2.55
N VAL A 68 -0.97 19.23 -2.38
CA VAL A 68 -0.29 19.07 -1.09
C VAL A 68 -0.07 20.44 -0.47
N ASP A 69 -0.37 20.57 0.81
CA ASP A 69 0.02 21.74 1.57
C ASP A 69 1.47 21.60 2.03
N THR A 70 2.33 22.48 1.55
CA THR A 70 3.77 22.48 1.82
C THR A 70 4.19 23.56 2.81
N ASP A 71 3.25 24.38 3.30
CA ASP A 71 3.54 25.44 4.28
C ASP A 71 3.66 24.82 5.68
N PRO A 72 4.86 24.83 6.32
CA PRO A 72 5.04 24.26 7.65
C PRO A 72 4.20 24.93 8.74
N GLU A 73 3.73 26.16 8.52
CA GLU A 73 2.87 26.89 9.47
C GLU A 73 1.38 26.60 9.27
N SER A 74 1.02 25.94 8.17
CA SER A 74 -0.36 25.56 7.88
C SER A 74 -0.82 24.42 8.77
N LYS A 75 -2.03 24.54 9.32
CA LYS A 75 -2.72 23.46 10.04
C LYS A 75 -2.97 22.22 9.16
N LYS A 76 -2.84 22.34 7.84
CA LYS A 76 -3.03 21.25 6.88
C LYS A 76 -1.69 20.67 6.40
N PHE A 77 -0.56 21.14 6.94
CA PHE A 77 0.74 20.60 6.61
C PHE A 77 0.80 19.10 6.93
N GLY A 78 1.14 18.28 5.93
CA GLY A 78 1.19 16.83 6.06
C GLY A 78 -0.17 16.11 6.06
N GLU A 79 -1.28 16.84 5.99
CA GLU A 79 -2.62 16.26 5.84
C GLU A 79 -2.87 15.82 4.40
N VAL A 80 -3.68 14.78 4.23
CA VAL A 80 -4.13 14.35 2.91
C VAL A 80 -5.04 15.40 2.28
N HIS A 81 -5.00 15.53 0.96
CA HIS A 81 -5.85 16.50 0.27
C HIS A 81 -7.34 16.19 0.49
N GLN A 82 -8.09 17.19 0.95
CA GLN A 82 -9.53 17.13 1.16
C GLN A 82 -10.19 18.42 0.65
N CYS A 83 -11.19 18.28 -0.20
CA CYS A 83 -12.00 19.41 -0.68
C CYS A 83 -13.43 18.97 -0.97
N SER A 84 -14.31 19.95 -1.10
CA SER A 84 -15.71 19.74 -1.49
C SER A 84 -15.96 19.95 -2.99
N GLU A 85 -14.90 20.02 -3.80
CA GLU A 85 -15.00 20.15 -5.26
C GLU A 85 -15.61 18.87 -5.86
N PRO A 86 -16.78 18.92 -6.51
CA PRO A 86 -17.48 17.73 -6.98
C PRO A 86 -16.68 16.88 -7.99
N ASN A 87 -15.75 17.51 -8.70
CA ASN A 87 -14.95 16.90 -9.76
C ASN A 87 -13.48 16.72 -9.39
N CYS A 88 -13.11 16.81 -8.10
CA CYS A 88 -11.73 16.57 -7.69
C CYS A 88 -11.31 15.12 -7.99
N PRO A 89 -10.31 14.88 -8.86
CA PRO A 89 -9.93 13.53 -9.26
C PRO A 89 -9.35 12.73 -8.09
N ILE A 90 -8.64 13.38 -7.16
CA ILE A 90 -8.05 12.71 -5.98
C ILE A 90 -9.15 12.18 -5.07
N CYS A 91 -10.07 13.05 -4.63
CA CYS A 91 -11.11 12.67 -3.68
C CYS A 91 -12.11 11.68 -4.30
N LEU A 92 -12.43 11.80 -5.60
CA LEU A 92 -13.29 10.84 -6.30
C LEU A 92 -12.65 9.45 -6.41
N LEU A 93 -11.36 9.37 -6.69
CA LEU A 93 -10.68 8.09 -6.92
C LEU A 93 -10.32 7.40 -5.60
N PHE A 94 -9.80 8.14 -4.62
CA PHE A 94 -9.24 7.59 -3.39
C PHE A 94 -10.14 7.73 -2.15
N GLY A 95 -11.20 8.54 -2.25
CA GLY A 95 -12.13 8.86 -1.17
C GLY A 95 -11.72 10.07 -0.33
N SER A 96 -12.71 10.68 0.33
CA SER A 96 -12.56 11.75 1.32
C SER A 96 -13.14 11.34 2.68
N THR A 97 -12.86 12.13 3.71
CA THR A 97 -13.49 12.02 5.04
C THR A 97 -15.00 12.25 4.96
N ALA A 98 -15.73 11.76 5.97
CA ALA A 98 -17.19 11.78 6.03
C ALA A 98 -17.81 13.19 5.95
N GLU A 99 -17.05 14.22 6.36
CA GLU A 99 -17.47 15.62 6.30
C GLU A 99 -17.62 16.16 4.87
N ASN A 100 -16.99 15.52 3.88
CA ASN A 100 -17.05 15.90 2.46
C ASN A 100 -18.06 15.04 1.68
N SER A 101 -19.33 15.06 2.10
CA SER A 101 -20.44 14.25 1.55
C SER A 101 -20.69 14.42 0.04
N LYS A 102 -20.23 15.53 -0.57
CA LYS A 102 -20.45 15.85 -1.98
C LYS A 102 -19.70 14.95 -2.97
N VAL A 103 -18.58 14.35 -2.56
CA VAL A 103 -17.70 13.56 -3.43
C VAL A 103 -18.19 12.11 -3.57
N GLY A 104 -18.92 11.60 -2.58
CA GLY A 104 -19.40 10.22 -2.55
C GLY A 104 -18.29 9.19 -2.23
N PRO A 105 -18.57 7.89 -2.36
CA PRO A 105 -17.62 6.83 -2.00
C PRO A 105 -16.43 6.73 -2.96
N THR A 106 -15.33 6.14 -2.47
CA THR A 106 -14.13 5.83 -3.27
C THR A 106 -14.46 4.98 -4.50
N ARG A 107 -13.83 5.28 -5.64
CA ARG A 107 -14.00 4.52 -6.89
C ARG A 107 -12.93 3.45 -7.10
N LEU A 108 -11.80 3.54 -6.39
CA LEU A 108 -10.72 2.55 -6.46
C LEU A 108 -10.73 1.64 -5.23
N ILE A 109 -10.50 0.35 -5.49
CA ILE A 109 -10.26 -0.69 -4.49
C ILE A 109 -8.88 -1.28 -4.79
N PHE A 110 -8.01 -1.28 -3.79
CA PHE A 110 -6.68 -1.86 -3.86
C PHE A 110 -6.68 -3.17 -3.08
N ARG A 111 -6.24 -4.26 -3.73
CA ARG A 111 -6.03 -5.57 -3.10
C ARG A 111 -4.58 -5.71 -2.67
N ASP A 112 -4.35 -6.51 -1.64
CA ASP A 112 -3.00 -6.86 -1.21
C ASP A 112 -2.28 -7.62 -2.32
N ALA A 113 -1.03 -7.25 -2.60
CA ALA A 113 -0.20 -7.95 -3.57
C ALA A 113 0.68 -8.97 -2.84
N VAL A 114 0.35 -10.24 -3.05
CA VAL A 114 1.04 -11.41 -2.49
C VAL A 114 2.13 -11.91 -3.43
N LEU A 115 3.04 -12.74 -2.92
CA LEU A 115 4.06 -13.38 -3.75
C LEU A 115 3.43 -14.22 -4.86
N SER A 116 3.91 -14.04 -6.09
CA SER A 116 3.42 -14.80 -7.24
C SER A 116 3.79 -16.28 -7.11
N LYS A 117 2.92 -17.15 -7.61
CA LYS A 117 3.18 -18.61 -7.60
C LYS A 117 4.47 -18.93 -8.37
N GLU A 118 4.66 -18.30 -9.51
CA GLU A 118 5.85 -18.43 -10.36
C GLU A 118 7.14 -18.11 -9.60
N TYR A 119 7.15 -17.02 -8.81
CA TYR A 119 8.30 -16.67 -7.98
C TYR A 119 8.57 -17.74 -6.91
N LYS A 120 7.52 -18.23 -6.24
CA LYS A 120 7.65 -19.26 -5.20
C LYS A 120 8.18 -20.57 -5.75
N ASP A 121 7.66 -21.02 -6.88
CA ASP A 121 8.09 -22.26 -7.53
C ASP A 121 9.55 -22.16 -8.00
N LYS A 122 9.93 -21.02 -8.58
CA LYS A 122 11.32 -20.74 -8.97
C LYS A 122 12.28 -20.73 -7.78
N MET A 123 11.88 -20.16 -6.65
CA MET A 123 12.76 -20.09 -5.47
C MET A 123 12.90 -21.43 -4.76
N LYS A 124 11.83 -22.24 -4.70
CA LYS A 124 11.90 -23.62 -4.16
C LYS A 124 12.85 -24.54 -4.94
N GLN A 125 12.98 -24.32 -6.25
CA GLN A 125 13.91 -25.08 -7.09
C GLN A 125 15.37 -24.64 -6.91
N LYS A 126 15.59 -23.36 -6.58
CA LYS A 126 16.93 -22.78 -6.45
C LYS A 126 17.52 -22.89 -5.06
N ILE A 127 16.69 -22.83 -4.03
CA ILE A 127 17.12 -22.76 -2.63
C ILE A 127 16.49 -23.95 -1.90
N GLU A 128 17.33 -24.92 -1.53
CA GLU A 128 16.89 -26.16 -0.86
C GLU A 128 16.24 -25.89 0.50
N THR A 129 16.66 -24.81 1.18
CA THR A 129 16.12 -24.33 2.47
C THR A 129 15.09 -23.21 2.32
N TRP A 130 14.46 -23.06 1.14
CA TRP A 130 13.51 -21.98 0.92
C TRP A 130 12.34 -22.05 1.90
N SER A 131 12.11 -20.94 2.60
CA SER A 131 10.92 -20.75 3.42
C SER A 131 10.34 -19.34 3.13
N PRO A 132 9.02 -19.15 3.28
CA PRO A 132 8.40 -17.82 3.28
C PRO A 132 9.03 -16.84 4.25
N GLU A 133 9.58 -17.35 5.35
CA GLU A 133 10.17 -16.55 6.41
C GLU A 133 11.53 -15.98 6.01
N ASN A 134 12.30 -16.75 5.23
CA ASN A 134 13.65 -16.44 4.77
C ASN A 134 13.67 -15.39 3.64
N VAL A 135 12.54 -15.12 2.98
CA VAL A 135 12.44 -14.14 1.87
C VAL A 135 12.75 -12.71 2.36
N SER A 136 12.52 -12.41 3.63
CA SER A 136 12.80 -11.11 4.24
C SER A 136 14.16 -11.02 4.93
N GLU A 137 15.04 -12.03 4.78
CA GLU A 137 16.17 -12.26 5.69
C GLU A 137 17.56 -12.07 5.09
N GLU A 138 17.66 -11.69 3.82
CA GLU A 138 18.91 -11.16 3.29
C GLU A 138 19.16 -9.79 3.95
N LYS A 139 19.88 -9.83 5.07
CA LYS A 139 20.39 -8.67 5.80
C LYS A 139 21.14 -7.77 4.82
N TYR A 140 20.74 -6.50 4.78
CA TYR A 140 21.73 -5.43 4.64
C TYR A 140 22.55 -5.37 5.93
#